data_AF-A0A6N0E6B8-F1
#
_entry.id   AF-A0A6N0E6B8-F1
#
_cell.length_a   1.000
_cell.length_b   1.000
_cell.length_c   1.000
_cell.angle_alpha   90.00
_cell.angle_beta   90.00
_cell.angle_gamma   90.00
#
_symmetry.space_group_name_H-M   'P 1'
#
loop_
_entity.id
_entity.type
_entity.pdbx_description
1 polymer ?
#
loop_
_entity_poly.entity_id
_entity_poly.type
_entity_poly.pdbx_seq_one_letter_code
_entity_poly.pdbx_strand_id
1 'polypeptide(L)'
;MSHSNVDRLVYMVNQIGDFFKYQPHEDAAEGIANHIKKFWDPRMRKQILEHLEAGGEGLEGPSRKAIEILRDMTQKAKSDA
;
A
#
# COMPACT_ATOMS: atom_id res chain seq x y z
N MET A 1 13.25 17.82 12.34
CA MET A 1 12.83 17.16 11.09
C MET A 1 11.49 16.50 11.36
N SER A 2 10.38 17.10 10.92
CA SER A 2 9.10 16.40 10.92
C SER A 2 9.14 15.44 9.75
N HIS A 3 9.39 14.14 9.98
CA HIS A 3 9.10 13.16 8.95
C HIS A 3 7.61 13.26 8.68
N SER A 4 7.21 13.61 7.46
CA SER A 4 5.80 13.68 7.12
C SER A 4 5.19 12.30 7.40
N ASN A 5 3.98 12.27 7.96
CA ASN A 5 3.30 11.00 8.28
C ASN A 5 3.31 10.04 7.07
N VAL A 6 3.31 10.58 5.85
CA VAL A 6 3.40 9.81 4.60
C VAL A 6 4.73 9.08 4.39
N ASP A 7 5.88 9.69 4.69
CA ASP A 7 7.20 9.06 4.53
C ASP A 7 7.30 7.82 5.40
N ARG A 8 6.72 7.91 6.61
CA ARG A 8 6.63 6.77 7.52
C ARG A 8 5.73 5.67 6.95
N LEU A 9 4.62 6.02 6.32
CA LEU A 9 3.76 5.04 5.65
C LEU A 9 4.50 4.38 4.50
N VAL A 10 5.17 5.14 3.62
CA VAL A 10 5.97 4.60 2.51
C VAL A 10 7.03 3.62 3.02
N TYR A 11 7.77 4.00 4.05
CA TYR A 11 8.73 3.12 4.72
C TYR A 11 8.07 1.82 5.20
N MET A 12 6.93 1.91 5.87
CA MET A 12 6.20 0.72 6.35
C MET A 12 5.70 -0.17 5.20
N VAL A 13 5.19 0.39 4.10
CA VAL A 13 4.79 -0.40 2.92
C VAL A 13 5.98 -1.18 2.38
N ASN A 14 7.13 -0.52 2.23
CA ASN A 14 8.35 -1.18 1.74
C ASN A 14 8.84 -2.26 2.69
N GLN A 15 8.78 -2.06 4.00
CA GLN A 15 9.11 -3.10 4.98
C GLN A 15 8.19 -4.32 4.88
N ILE A 16 6.89 -4.11 4.64
CA ILE A 16 5.96 -5.22 4.39
C ILE A 16 6.36 -5.92 3.08
N GLY A 17 6.69 -5.16 2.04
CA GLY A 17 7.18 -5.70 0.78
C GLY A 17 8.42 -6.59 0.94
N ASP A 18 9.38 -6.19 1.77
CA ASP A 18 10.57 -6.98 2.07
C ASP A 18 10.25 -8.33 2.72
N PHE A 19 9.22 -8.39 3.58
CA PHE A 19 8.75 -9.65 4.15
C PHE A 19 8.20 -10.59 3.08
N PHE A 20 7.39 -10.07 2.14
CA PHE A 20 6.78 -10.87 1.08
C PHE A 20 7.76 -11.32 -0.01
N LYS A 21 8.93 -10.67 -0.17
CA LYS A 21 9.98 -11.13 -1.09
C LYS A 21 10.44 -12.56 -0.85
N TYR A 22 10.30 -13.07 0.38
CA TYR A 22 10.75 -14.40 0.77
C TYR A 22 9.62 -15.43 0.86
N GLN A 23 8.38 -15.08 0.49
CA GLN A 23 7.25 -16.02 0.47
C GLN A 23 7.14 -16.66 -0.93
N PRO A 24 7.44 -17.97 -1.08
CA PRO A 24 7.27 -18.64 -2.36
C PRO A 24 5.78 -18.87 -2.64
N HIS A 25 5.36 -18.56 -3.88
CA HIS A 25 4.05 -18.88 -4.48
C HIS A 25 2.89 -17.88 -4.34
N GLU A 26 3.04 -16.76 -3.64
CA GLU A 26 2.02 -15.70 -3.62
C GLU A 26 2.46 -14.48 -4.45
N ASP A 27 1.52 -13.83 -5.16
CA ASP A 27 1.79 -12.51 -5.73
C ASP A 27 2.03 -11.54 -4.58
N ALA A 28 3.30 -11.16 -4.39
CA ALA A 28 3.72 -10.28 -3.31
C ALA A 28 2.90 -8.98 -3.27
N ALA A 29 2.53 -8.42 -4.43
CA ALA A 29 1.76 -7.18 -4.46
C ALA A 29 0.34 -7.38 -3.89
N GLU A 30 -0.31 -8.49 -4.20
CA GLU A 30 -1.63 -8.83 -3.67
C GLU A 30 -1.57 -9.13 -2.17
N GLY A 31 -0.54 -9.85 -1.72
CA GLY A 31 -0.29 -10.12 -0.30
C GLY A 31 -0.11 -8.83 0.52
N ILE A 32 0.72 -7.90 0.03
CA ILE A 32 0.93 -6.58 0.65
C ILE A 32 -0.38 -5.78 0.69
N ALA A 33 -1.11 -5.73 -0.44
CA ALA A 33 -2.37 -4.97 -0.53
C ALA A 33 -3.42 -5.49 0.48
N ASN A 34 -3.57 -6.81 0.58
CA ASN A 34 -4.47 -7.46 1.52
C ASN A 34 -4.05 -7.21 2.98
N HIS A 35 -2.75 -7.26 3.27
CA HIS A 35 -2.23 -6.93 4.60
C HIS A 35 -2.58 -5.49 4.99
N ILE A 36 -2.28 -4.53 4.12
CA ILE A 36 -2.58 -3.11 4.37
C ILE A 36 -4.08 -2.90 4.55
N LYS A 37 -4.91 -3.46 3.66
CA LYS A 37 -6.38 -3.37 3.75
C LYS A 37 -6.90 -3.87 5.10
N LYS A 38 -6.36 -4.98 5.60
CA LYS A 38 -6.82 -5.66 6.82
C LYS A 38 -6.34 -4.98 8.10
N PHE A 39 -5.11 -4.48 8.12
CA PHE A 39 -4.46 -4.04 9.36
C PHE A 39 -4.28 -2.53 9.49
N TRP A 40 -4.37 -1.76 8.40
CA TRP A 40 -4.21 -0.30 8.49
C TRP A 40 -5.53 0.43 8.70
N ASP A 41 -5.47 1.46 9.54
CA ASP A 41 -6.57 2.40 9.74
C ASP A 41 -7.02 3.02 8.38
N PRO A 42 -8.33 3.24 8.16
CA PRO A 42 -8.82 3.89 6.94
C PRO A 42 -8.11 5.21 6.58
N ARG A 43 -7.68 6.00 7.57
CA ARG A 43 -6.97 7.27 7.34
C ARG A 43 -5.58 7.05 6.78
N MET A 44 -4.84 6.05 7.27
CA MET A 44 -3.53 5.69 6.74
C MET A 44 -3.64 5.21 5.29
N ARG A 45 -4.66 4.40 5.00
CA ARG A 45 -4.95 3.94 3.63
C ARG A 45 -5.27 5.11 2.70
N LYS A 46 -6.06 6.09 3.15
CA LYS A 46 -6.33 7.31 2.39
C LYS A 46 -5.04 8.09 2.09
N GLN A 47 -4.19 8.29 3.10
CA GLN A 47 -2.93 9.04 2.94
C GLN A 47 -1.96 8.38 1.96
N ILE A 48 -1.79 7.06 2.01
CA ILE A 48 -0.90 6.37 1.07
C ILE A 48 -1.46 6.33 -0.36
N LEU A 49 -2.79 6.30 -0.51
CA LEU A 49 -3.43 6.42 -1.81
C LEU A 49 -3.26 7.83 -2.39
N GLU A 50 -3.43 8.89 -1.58
CA GLU A 50 -3.15 10.27 -1.99
C GLU A 50 -1.69 10.45 -2.42
N HIS A 51 -0.75 9.80 -1.72
CA HIS A 51 0.66 9.77 -2.10
C HIS A 51 0.90 9.10 -3.45
N LEU A 52 0.22 7.97 -3.71
CA LEU A 52 0.30 7.28 -5.00
C LEU A 52 -0.17 8.18 -6.14
N GLU A 53 -1.29 8.88 -5.96
CA GLU A 53 -1.83 9.83 -6.95
C GLU A 53 -0.93 11.06 -7.15
N ALA A 54 -0.16 11.46 -6.13
CA ALA A 54 0.85 12.51 -6.22
C ALA A 54 2.17 12.06 -6.90
N GLY A 55 2.28 10.80 -7.31
CA GLY A 55 3.44 10.25 -8.03
C GLY A 55 4.05 9.00 -7.38
N GLY A 56 3.75 8.77 -6.09
CA GLY A 56 4.15 7.56 -5.37
C GLY A 56 5.65 7.46 -5.12
N GLU A 57 6.34 8.58 -4.89
CA GLU A 57 7.78 8.60 -4.65
C GLU A 57 8.17 7.70 -3.46
N GLY A 58 9.25 6.93 -3.63
CA GLY A 58 9.73 6.00 -2.60
C GLY A 58 8.95 4.69 -2.47
N LEU A 59 7.83 4.47 -3.19
CA LEU A 59 7.20 3.15 -3.27
C LEU A 59 7.94 2.27 -4.29
N GLU A 60 8.46 1.13 -3.84
CA GLU A 60 9.37 0.31 -4.64
C GLU A 60 8.75 -1.02 -5.07
N GLY A 61 9.01 -1.43 -6.32
CA GLY A 61 8.68 -2.77 -6.84
C GLY A 61 7.25 -3.23 -6.49
N PRO A 62 7.07 -4.35 -5.76
CA PRO A 62 5.75 -4.89 -5.42
C PRO A 62 4.95 -3.96 -4.48
N SER A 63 5.59 -3.08 -3.71
CA SER A 63 4.92 -2.12 -2.84
C SER A 63 4.07 -1.12 -3.61
N ARG A 64 4.61 -0.56 -4.71
CA ARG A 64 3.85 0.37 -5.56
C ARG A 64 2.63 -0.32 -6.15
N LYS A 65 2.84 -1.53 -6.70
CA LYS A 65 1.77 -2.36 -7.27
C LYS A 65 0.69 -2.69 -6.24
N ALA A 66 1.08 -2.96 -4.99
CA ALA A 66 0.14 -3.22 -3.91
C ALA A 66 -0.77 -2.02 -3.62
N ILE A 67 -0.25 -0.79 -3.66
CA ILE A 67 -1.06 0.41 -3.43
C ILE A 67 -2.01 0.68 -4.62
N GLU A 68 -1.60 0.37 -5.85
CA GLU A 68 -2.51 0.37 -7.02
C GLU A 68 -3.67 -0.61 -6.82
N ILE A 69 -3.37 -1.85 -6.42
CA ILE A 69 -4.40 -2.86 -6.13
C ILE A 69 -5.34 -2.38 -5.00
N LEU A 70 -4.78 -1.80 -3.93
CA LEU A 70 -5.57 -1.26 -2.82
C LEU A 70 -6.53 -0.16 -3.28
N ARG A 71 -6.11 0.71 -4.20
CA ARG A 71 -6.95 1.75 -4.81
C ARG A 71 -8.13 1.11 -5.52
N ASP A 72 -7.86 0.14 -6.40
CA ASP A 72 -8.87 -0.50 -7.23
C ASP A 72 -9.88 -1.29 -6.37
N MET A 73 -9.41 -1.99 -5.32
CA MET A 73 -10.26 -2.63 -4.32
C MET A 73 -11.19 -1.64 -3.61
N THR A 74 -10.70 -0.43 -3.32
CA THR A 74 -11.47 0.61 -2.62
C THR A 74 -12.51 1.25 -3.55
N GLN A 75 -12.20 1.39 -4.84
CA GLN A 75 -13.13 1.90 -5.85
C GLN A 75 -14.25 0.89 -6.13
N LYS A 76 -13.91 -0.40 -6.29
CA LYS A 76 -14.91 -1.46 -6.46
C LYS A 76 -15.88 -1.55 -5.27
N ALA A 77 -15.38 -1.42 -4.04
CA ALA A 77 -16.24 -1.42 -2.86
C ALA A 77 -17.23 -0.25 -2.82
N LYS A 78 -16.95 0.86 -3.51
CA LYS A 78 -17.87 2.01 -3.63
C LYS A 78 -18.86 1.89 -4.78
N SER A 79 -18.56 1.13 -5.84
CA SER A 79 -19.49 0.93 -6.95
C SER A 79 -20.60 -0.08 -6.62
N ASP A 80 -20.32 -0.98 -5.69
CA ASP A 80 -21.23 -2.07 -5.31
C ASP A 80 -22.15 -1.69 -4.13
N ALA A 81 -22.06 -0.45 -3.62
CA ALA A 81 -22.81 0.10 -2.48
C ALA A 81 -23.76 1.21 -2.93
#